data_AF-A0A1Z9H0R0-F1
#
_entry.id   AF-A0A1Z9H0R0-F1
#
_cell.length_a   1.000
_cell.length_b   1.000
_cell.length_c   1.000
_cell.angle_alpha   90.00
_cell.angle_beta   90.00
_cell.angle_gamma   90.00
#
_symmetry.space_group_name_H-M   'P 1'
#
loop_
_entity.id
_entity.type
_entity.pdbx_description
1 polymer ?
#
loop_
_entity_poly.entity_id
_entity_poly.type
_entity_poly.pdbx_seq_one_letter_code
_entity_poly.pdbx_strand_id
1 'polypeptide(L)'
;MKLKISQWNANHMKTYGWDYFQKHTKDSDVCILQRIMTDELWNLDFEHVHCAGQGYGDDVSIVIASNIMFDDARDIDLPSRESLKKGWDKHQGGKAVSVVINDMQIVSALPCHDCTDECCSGAKLTKDDTWHDMKYLFDNITHKEKCLIGADFHMPALTDPTHESLIQKNNFTSHADDLITFMKKGKWGNSQPTQHGINLDRVLTRGDIQVSDLESFAVATPKHTHWLLNYNVNF
;
A
#
# COMPACT_ATOMS: atom_id res chain seq x y z
N MET A 1 -18.55 -10.28 10.03
CA MET A 1 -18.85 -8.92 9.52
C MET A 1 -18.48 -8.84 8.05
N LYS A 2 -19.17 -8.04 7.23
CA LYS A 2 -18.77 -7.73 5.86
C LYS A 2 -18.30 -6.28 5.77
N LEU A 3 -17.12 -6.04 5.20
CA LEU A 3 -16.56 -4.72 4.95
C LEU A 3 -16.23 -4.53 3.47
N LYS A 4 -16.54 -3.35 2.93
CA LYS A 4 -16.05 -2.86 1.64
C LYS A 4 -14.77 -2.08 1.86
N ILE A 5 -13.69 -2.53 1.23
CA ILE A 5 -12.36 -1.92 1.35
C ILE A 5 -11.99 -1.28 0.01
N SER A 6 -11.48 -0.06 0.07
CA SER A 6 -10.71 0.54 -1.01
C SER A 6 -9.24 0.61 -0.62
N GLN A 7 -8.35 0.26 -1.54
CA GLN A 7 -6.90 0.35 -1.37
C GLN A 7 -6.29 1.17 -2.49
N TRP A 8 -5.40 2.12 -2.16
CA TRP A 8 -4.72 2.90 -3.18
C TRP A 8 -3.41 3.56 -2.72
N ASN A 9 -2.36 3.42 -3.53
CA ASN A 9 -1.23 4.34 -3.48
C ASN A 9 -1.60 5.66 -4.18
N ALA A 10 -1.81 6.69 -3.37
CA ALA A 10 -2.40 7.97 -3.71
C ALA A 10 -1.39 9.05 -4.16
N ASN A 11 -0.22 8.66 -4.70
CA ASN A 11 0.88 9.57 -5.06
C ASN A 11 0.50 10.72 -6.03
N HIS A 12 -0.65 10.63 -6.70
CA HIS A 12 -1.15 11.64 -7.64
C HIS A 12 -2.51 12.24 -7.28
N MET A 13 -3.04 11.94 -6.08
CA MET A 13 -4.35 12.38 -5.60
C MET A 13 -4.60 13.88 -5.82
N LYS A 14 -3.67 14.74 -5.36
CA LYS A 14 -3.76 16.20 -5.46
C LYS A 14 -3.83 16.74 -6.90
N THR A 15 -3.23 16.03 -7.86
CA THR A 15 -3.07 16.56 -9.23
C THR A 15 -4.23 16.23 -10.15
N TYR A 16 -4.86 15.06 -9.99
CA TYR A 16 -5.99 14.63 -10.82
C TYR A 16 -6.80 13.48 -10.21
N GLY A 17 -6.52 13.12 -8.96
CA GLY A 17 -6.99 11.86 -8.39
C GLY A 17 -8.20 11.97 -7.47
N TRP A 18 -8.65 13.16 -7.09
CA TRP A 18 -9.80 13.31 -6.18
C TRP A 18 -11.13 12.83 -6.76
N ASP A 19 -11.50 13.27 -7.96
CA ASP A 19 -12.74 12.80 -8.62
C ASP A 19 -12.70 11.28 -8.84
N TYR A 20 -11.52 10.76 -9.17
CA TYR A 20 -11.28 9.32 -9.33
C TYR A 20 -11.43 8.59 -7.99
N PHE A 21 -10.80 9.09 -6.92
CA PHE A 21 -10.92 8.54 -5.57
C PHE A 21 -12.38 8.53 -5.12
N GLN A 22 -13.05 9.68 -5.09
CA GLN A 22 -14.43 9.82 -4.65
C GLN A 22 -15.39 8.92 -5.42
N LYS A 23 -15.22 8.80 -6.75
CA LYS A 23 -16.04 7.91 -7.57
C LYS A 23 -15.93 6.46 -7.13
N HIS A 24 -14.73 6.01 -6.77
CA HIS A 24 -14.44 4.61 -6.48
C HIS A 24 -14.46 4.25 -4.99
N THR A 25 -14.49 5.23 -4.08
CA THR A 25 -14.52 5.00 -2.62
C THR A 25 -15.82 5.41 -1.93
N LYS A 26 -16.80 5.94 -2.67
CA LYS A 26 -18.07 6.47 -2.13
C LYS A 26 -18.78 5.53 -1.15
N ASP A 27 -18.77 4.23 -1.43
CA ASP A 27 -19.51 3.23 -0.65
C ASP A 27 -18.58 2.36 0.21
N SER A 28 -17.34 2.80 0.44
CA SER A 28 -16.34 2.02 1.17
C SER A 28 -16.48 2.21 2.68
N ASP A 29 -16.34 1.12 3.42
CA ASP A 29 -16.33 1.15 4.89
C ASP A 29 -14.93 1.51 5.42
N VAL A 30 -13.89 1.12 4.69
CA VAL A 30 -12.48 1.38 5.03
C VAL A 30 -11.71 1.75 3.76
N CYS A 31 -10.84 2.75 3.87
CA CYS A 31 -9.81 3.09 2.88
C CYS A 31 -8.41 2.83 3.45
N ILE A 32 -7.59 2.07 2.72
CA ILE A 32 -6.19 1.80 3.01
C ILE A 32 -5.34 2.57 1.99
N LEU A 33 -4.66 3.63 2.44
CA LEU A 33 -3.94 4.53 1.53
C LEU A 33 -2.44 4.57 1.84
N GLN A 34 -1.63 4.61 0.78
CA GLN A 34 -0.20 4.89 0.84
C GLN A 34 0.10 6.17 0.07
N ARG A 35 1.10 6.95 0.46
CA ARG A 35 1.58 8.14 -0.26
C ARG A 35 0.51 9.22 -0.52
N ILE A 36 -0.46 9.40 0.37
CA ILE A 36 -1.34 10.58 0.32
C ILE A 36 -0.59 11.80 0.86
N MET A 37 -0.71 12.95 0.21
CA MET A 37 -0.08 14.18 0.72
C MET A 37 -0.73 14.55 2.07
N THR A 38 0.07 14.92 3.06
CA THR A 38 -0.41 15.14 4.44
C THR A 38 -1.42 16.30 4.53
N ASP A 39 -1.31 17.30 3.66
CA ASP A 39 -2.26 18.42 3.58
C ASP A 39 -3.62 18.03 2.96
N GLU A 40 -3.70 16.86 2.31
CA GLU A 40 -4.91 16.35 1.66
C GLU A 40 -5.74 15.45 2.60
N LEU A 41 -5.22 15.08 3.78
CA LEU A 41 -5.90 14.21 4.75
C LEU A 41 -7.25 14.78 5.20
N TRP A 42 -7.36 16.11 5.32
CA TRP A 42 -8.57 16.81 5.76
C TRP A 42 -9.75 16.71 4.77
N ASN A 43 -9.48 16.26 3.54
CA ASN A 43 -10.50 16.08 2.51
C ASN A 43 -11.08 14.66 2.49
N LEU A 44 -10.58 13.75 3.32
CA LEU A 44 -11.11 12.40 3.44
C LEU A 44 -12.47 12.43 4.15
N ASP A 45 -13.50 11.92 3.48
CA ASP A 45 -14.87 11.84 4.00
C ASP A 45 -15.07 10.52 4.77
N PHE A 46 -14.38 10.40 5.91
CA PHE A 46 -14.45 9.24 6.81
C PHE A 46 -14.48 9.71 8.27
N GLU A 47 -15.26 9.04 9.12
CA GLU A 47 -15.41 9.44 10.53
C GLU A 47 -14.13 9.24 11.36
N HIS A 48 -13.33 8.22 11.02
CA HIS A 48 -12.13 7.85 11.75
C HIS A 48 -10.94 7.75 10.80
N VAL A 49 -9.85 8.45 11.13
CA VAL A 49 -8.62 8.45 10.32
C VAL A 49 -7.44 8.22 11.25
N HIS A 50 -6.68 7.16 10.98
CA HIS A 50 -5.37 6.91 11.59
C HIS A 50 -4.29 7.04 10.53
N CYS A 51 -3.28 7.86 10.80
CA CYS A 51 -2.25 8.15 9.82
C CYS A 51 -0.89 8.39 10.46
N ALA A 52 0.16 8.21 9.67
CA ALA A 52 1.51 8.56 10.07
C ALA A 52 2.34 9.06 8.89
N GLY A 53 3.25 10.00 9.17
CA GLY A 53 4.18 10.55 8.20
C GLY A 53 5.11 9.49 7.60
N GLN A 54 5.18 9.48 6.28
CA GLN A 54 6.10 8.67 5.49
C GLN A 54 7.36 9.47 5.13
N GLY A 55 8.50 8.78 5.13
CA GLY A 55 9.74 9.28 4.57
C GLY A 55 10.37 10.44 5.33
N TYR A 56 11.16 11.24 4.61
CA TYR A 56 11.85 12.40 5.13
C TYR A 56 11.02 13.67 4.89
N GLY A 57 10.59 14.33 5.97
CA GLY A 57 9.82 15.58 5.93
C GLY A 57 8.31 15.43 6.18
N ASP A 58 7.80 14.20 6.24
CA ASP A 58 6.40 13.86 6.56
C ASP A 58 5.34 14.59 5.69
N ASP A 59 5.72 15.05 4.49
CA ASP A 59 4.83 15.66 3.49
C ASP A 59 3.84 14.66 2.87
N VAL A 60 4.13 13.37 3.04
CA VAL A 60 3.35 12.24 2.55
C VAL A 60 3.03 11.35 3.74
N SER A 61 1.85 10.71 3.72
CA SER A 61 1.33 9.93 4.83
C SER A 61 0.88 8.55 4.39
N ILE A 62 0.92 7.61 5.33
CA ILE A 62 0.24 6.34 5.26
C ILE A 62 -1.01 6.40 6.11
N VAL A 63 -2.12 5.84 5.62
CA VAL A 63 -3.43 6.07 6.23
C VAL A 63 -4.28 4.81 6.22
N ILE A 64 -5.06 4.65 7.29
CA ILE A 64 -6.30 3.89 7.28
C ILE A 64 -7.41 4.84 7.70
N ALA A 65 -8.43 4.97 6.85
CA ALA A 65 -9.63 5.77 7.12
C ALA A 65 -10.86 4.85 7.15
N SER A 66 -11.83 5.09 8.02
CA SER A 66 -13.01 4.23 8.15
C SER A 66 -14.23 4.97 8.69
N ASN A 67 -15.41 4.47 8.34
CA ASN A 67 -16.70 4.83 8.94
C ASN A 67 -17.05 3.94 10.14
N ILE A 68 -16.11 3.12 10.59
CA ILE A 68 -16.24 2.24 11.76
C ILE A 68 -15.13 2.58 12.74
N MET A 69 -15.49 2.65 14.02
CA MET A 69 -14.57 2.99 15.10
C MET A 69 -13.41 1.98 15.19
N PHE A 70 -12.20 2.50 15.44
CA PHE A 70 -11.03 1.68 15.71
C PHE A 70 -11.00 1.26 17.19
N ASP A 71 -10.86 -0.04 17.45
CA ASP A 71 -10.66 -0.57 18.79
C ASP A 71 -9.23 -0.30 19.30
N ASP A 72 -8.28 -0.27 18.37
CA ASP A 72 -6.86 0.05 18.60
C ASP A 72 -6.26 0.66 17.33
N ALA A 73 -5.22 1.48 17.49
CA ALA A 73 -4.51 2.12 16.39
C ALA A 73 -3.04 2.34 16.75
N ARG A 74 -2.14 2.02 15.82
CA ARG A 74 -0.69 2.08 16.05
C ARG A 74 0.11 2.37 14.81
N ASP A 75 1.25 2.99 15.04
CA ASP A 75 2.28 3.24 14.04
C ASP A 75 3.34 2.13 14.11
N ILE A 76 3.89 1.79 12.95
CA ILE A 76 4.97 0.82 12.83
C ILE A 76 6.06 1.46 11.99
N ASP A 77 7.16 1.87 12.63
CA ASP A 77 8.37 2.27 11.93
C ASP A 77 9.08 1.03 11.40
N LEU A 78 9.28 0.97 10.08
CA LEU A 78 10.00 -0.14 9.47
C LEU A 78 11.51 0.14 9.53
N PRO A 79 12.38 -0.89 9.67
CA PRO A 79 13.82 -0.72 9.84
C PRO A 79 14.48 0.19 8.81
N SER A 80 14.06 0.13 7.54
CA SER A 80 14.62 0.96 6.48
C SER A 80 14.45 2.47 6.72
N ARG A 81 13.51 2.91 7.57
CA ARG A 81 13.29 4.31 7.91
C ARG A 81 14.56 4.97 8.46
N GLU A 82 15.38 4.24 9.21
CA GLU A 82 16.63 4.73 9.78
C GLU A 82 17.68 5.05 8.69
N SER A 83 17.57 4.42 7.53
CA SER A 83 18.47 4.62 6.39
C SER A 83 18.06 5.81 5.51
N LEU A 84 16.86 6.36 5.69
CA LEU A 84 16.35 7.49 4.88
C LEU A 84 17.04 8.80 5.26
N LYS A 85 17.47 9.57 4.25
CA LYS A 85 18.21 10.82 4.45
C LYS A 85 17.52 12.01 3.82
N LYS A 86 17.83 13.20 4.35
CA LYS A 86 17.44 14.49 3.75
C LYS A 86 17.87 14.55 2.29
N GLY A 87 16.93 14.87 1.40
CA GLY A 87 17.19 15.02 -0.03
C GLY A 87 17.03 13.73 -0.85
N TRP A 88 16.69 12.61 -0.23
CA TRP A 88 16.22 11.42 -0.95
C TRP A 88 14.76 11.59 -1.40
N ASP A 89 14.31 10.69 -2.28
CA ASP A 89 12.93 10.65 -2.74
C ASP A 89 11.96 10.54 -1.55
N LYS A 90 11.11 11.56 -1.39
CA LYS A 90 10.08 11.63 -0.35
C LYS A 90 9.00 10.55 -0.49
N HIS A 91 8.94 9.87 -1.63
CA HIS A 91 8.05 8.74 -1.87
C HIS A 91 8.66 7.39 -1.43
N GLN A 92 9.88 7.37 -0.89
CA GLN A 92 10.40 6.16 -0.25
C GLN A 92 9.52 5.70 0.91
N GLY A 93 9.40 4.38 1.05
CA GLY A 93 8.66 3.75 2.13
C GLY A 93 9.40 3.78 3.46
N GLY A 94 9.11 2.81 4.32
CA GLY A 94 9.67 2.71 5.67
C GLY A 94 8.64 2.91 6.79
N LYS A 95 7.34 2.85 6.47
CA LYS A 95 6.27 3.04 7.45
C LYS A 95 5.11 2.09 7.19
N ALA A 96 4.49 1.63 8.26
CA ALA A 96 3.17 1.03 8.27
C ALA A 96 2.30 1.67 9.37
N VAL A 97 0.99 1.61 9.18
CA VAL A 97 0.01 1.90 10.24
C VAL A 97 -0.96 0.74 10.34
N SER A 98 -1.46 0.50 11.54
CA SER A 98 -2.35 -0.59 11.84
C SER A 98 -3.50 -0.09 12.69
N VAL A 99 -4.71 -0.59 12.39
CA VAL A 99 -5.89 -0.42 13.24
C VAL A 99 -6.53 -1.77 13.51
N VAL A 100 -7.41 -1.84 14.49
CA VAL A 100 -8.26 -3.00 14.77
C VAL A 100 -9.72 -2.60 14.61
N ILE A 101 -10.48 -3.38 13.85
CA ILE A 101 -11.93 -3.24 13.69
C ILE A 101 -12.57 -4.60 13.98
N ASN A 102 -13.35 -4.69 15.06
CA ASN A 102 -14.12 -5.88 15.43
C ASN A 102 -13.27 -7.16 15.42
N ASP A 103 -12.11 -7.15 16.11
CA ASP A 103 -11.13 -8.25 16.20
C ASP A 103 -10.16 -8.44 15.02
N MET A 104 -10.45 -7.86 13.85
CA MET A 104 -9.58 -7.94 12.68
C MET A 104 -8.58 -6.78 12.68
N GLN A 105 -7.30 -7.11 12.58
CA GLN A 105 -6.27 -6.10 12.36
C GLN A 105 -6.19 -5.74 10.87
N ILE A 106 -6.24 -4.45 10.56
CA ILE A 106 -6.07 -3.91 9.21
C ILE A 106 -4.78 -3.11 9.18
N VAL A 107 -3.94 -3.33 8.18
CA VAL A 107 -2.65 -2.68 8.03
C VAL A 107 -2.53 -2.03 6.66
N SER A 108 -2.11 -0.76 6.66
CA SER A 108 -1.58 -0.07 5.49
C SER A 108 -0.07 -0.11 5.61
N ALA A 109 0.63 -0.64 4.59
CA ALA A 109 2.09 -0.69 4.61
C ALA A 109 2.71 -0.16 3.31
N LEU A 110 3.85 0.52 3.47
CA LEU A 110 4.74 0.90 2.38
C LEU A 110 6.18 0.63 2.83
N PRO A 111 6.70 -0.59 2.62
CA PRO A 111 8.13 -0.88 2.76
C PRO A 111 8.98 -0.02 1.84
N CYS A 112 10.27 0.10 2.15
CA CYS A 112 11.21 0.72 1.21
C CYS A 112 11.26 -0.07 -0.12
N HIS A 113 11.79 0.56 -1.16
CA HIS A 113 12.06 -0.12 -2.42
C HIS A 113 13.45 0.25 -2.95
N ASP A 114 13.99 -0.61 -3.81
CA ASP A 114 15.30 -0.42 -4.41
C ASP A 114 15.36 0.92 -5.17
N CYS A 115 16.26 1.80 -4.74
CA CYS A 115 16.47 3.09 -5.39
C CYS A 115 17.60 2.96 -6.43
N THR A 116 17.21 2.56 -7.64
CA THR A 116 18.14 2.35 -8.76
C THR A 116 18.46 3.62 -9.55
N ASP A 117 17.68 4.69 -9.38
CA ASP A 117 17.81 5.95 -10.11
C ASP A 117 18.77 6.96 -9.45
N GLU A 118 19.27 7.90 -10.27
CA GLU A 118 20.16 9.02 -9.88
C GLU A 118 19.59 9.93 -8.77
N CYS A 119 18.30 9.80 -8.42
CA CYS A 119 17.66 10.57 -7.35
C CYS A 119 18.13 10.16 -5.94
N CYS A 120 18.84 9.03 -5.80
CA CYS A 120 19.48 8.63 -4.56
C CYS A 120 21.01 8.81 -4.67
N SER A 121 21.49 10.07 -4.59
CA SER A 121 22.92 10.33 -4.41
C SER A 121 23.35 9.92 -2.99
N GLY A 122 23.70 8.65 -2.78
CA GLY A 122 24.07 8.12 -1.47
C GLY A 122 24.03 6.59 -1.36
N ALA A 123 24.06 6.08 -0.11
CA ALA A 123 23.81 4.67 0.19
C ALA A 123 22.48 4.25 -0.47
N LYS A 124 22.47 3.13 -1.17
CA LYS A 124 21.29 2.68 -1.92
C LYS A 124 20.50 1.73 -1.04
N LEU A 125 19.22 2.00 -0.86
CA LEU A 125 18.27 0.98 -0.40
C LEU A 125 18.27 -0.14 -1.42
N THR A 126 18.30 -1.37 -0.92
CA THR A 126 18.37 -2.59 -1.71
C THR A 126 17.09 -3.42 -1.54
N LYS A 127 17.00 -4.50 -2.31
CA LYS A 127 15.96 -5.52 -2.08
C LYS A 127 16.04 -6.15 -0.69
N ASP A 128 17.25 -6.31 -0.14
CA ASP A 128 17.43 -6.89 1.20
C ASP A 128 16.79 -5.99 2.28
N ASP A 129 16.88 -4.67 2.13
CA ASP A 129 16.20 -3.72 3.02
C ASP A 129 14.68 -3.88 2.93
N THR A 130 14.15 -4.10 1.71
CA THR A 130 12.72 -4.35 1.48
C THR A 130 12.26 -5.63 2.18
N TRP A 131 13.04 -6.71 2.07
CA TRP A 131 12.73 -7.97 2.75
C TRP A 131 12.84 -7.86 4.27
N HIS A 132 13.77 -7.07 4.78
CA HIS A 132 13.89 -6.79 6.21
C HIS A 132 12.65 -6.05 6.72
N ASP A 133 12.21 -5.01 6.01
CA ASP A 133 10.96 -4.30 6.32
C ASP A 133 9.76 -5.24 6.35
N MET A 134 9.61 -6.11 5.35
CA MET A 134 8.52 -7.08 5.29
C MET A 134 8.55 -8.08 6.44
N LYS A 135 9.74 -8.62 6.75
CA LYS A 135 9.90 -9.53 7.89
C LYS A 135 9.50 -8.83 9.19
N TYR A 136 10.01 -7.62 9.41
CA TYR A 136 9.70 -6.83 10.60
C TYR A 136 8.20 -6.53 10.70
N LEU A 137 7.56 -6.15 9.59
CA LEU A 137 6.11 -5.91 9.52
C LEU A 137 5.33 -7.14 9.97
N PHE A 138 5.62 -8.32 9.40
CA PHE A 138 4.90 -9.56 9.73
C PHE A 138 5.11 -10.01 11.18
N ASP A 139 6.33 -9.84 11.71
CA ASP A 139 6.65 -10.13 13.10
C ASP A 139 5.83 -9.24 14.06
N ASN A 140 5.60 -7.96 13.68
CA ASN A 140 4.89 -6.97 14.48
C ASN A 140 3.34 -7.00 14.36
N ILE A 141 2.76 -7.85 13.52
CA ILE A 141 1.30 -8.08 13.50
C ILE A 141 0.89 -8.73 14.83
N THR A 142 -0.01 -8.11 15.60
CA THR A 142 -0.40 -8.58 16.94
C THR A 142 -1.61 -9.50 16.89
N HIS A 143 -2.54 -9.29 15.95
CA HIS A 143 -3.68 -10.17 15.73
C HIS A 143 -3.25 -11.28 14.76
N LYS A 144 -2.73 -12.38 15.33
CA LYS A 144 -2.25 -13.52 14.52
C LYS A 144 -3.39 -14.27 13.83
N GLU A 145 -4.59 -14.25 14.39
CA GLU A 145 -5.74 -15.01 13.88
C GLU A 145 -6.53 -14.33 12.75
N LYS A 146 -6.52 -13.00 12.65
CA LYS A 146 -7.26 -12.24 11.62
C LYS A 146 -6.53 -10.96 11.27
N CYS A 147 -5.92 -10.93 10.09
CA CYS A 147 -5.21 -9.75 9.61
C CYS A 147 -5.43 -9.52 8.11
N LEU A 148 -5.74 -8.28 7.75
CA LEU A 148 -5.72 -7.76 6.39
C LEU A 148 -4.54 -6.80 6.24
N ILE A 149 -3.73 -6.97 5.20
CA ILE A 149 -2.66 -6.03 4.84
C ILE A 149 -2.92 -5.56 3.42
N GLY A 150 -3.16 -4.26 3.28
CA GLY A 150 -3.08 -3.57 2.00
C GLY A 150 -1.74 -2.85 1.90
N ALA A 151 -0.93 -3.22 0.91
CA ALA A 151 0.41 -2.68 0.80
C ALA A 151 0.82 -2.43 -0.64
N ASP A 152 1.66 -1.44 -0.83
CA ASP A 152 2.45 -1.29 -2.05
C ASP A 152 3.87 -1.78 -1.76
N PHE A 153 4.20 -2.97 -2.25
CA PHE A 153 5.52 -3.58 -2.04
C PHE A 153 6.54 -3.18 -3.11
N HIS A 154 6.13 -2.44 -4.15
CA HIS A 154 6.98 -2.10 -5.30
C HIS A 154 7.67 -3.34 -5.93
N MET A 155 7.04 -4.51 -5.80
CA MET A 155 7.55 -5.79 -6.33
C MET A 155 6.45 -6.53 -7.12
N PRO A 156 6.69 -6.83 -8.42
CA PRO A 156 5.77 -7.62 -9.23
C PRO A 156 5.41 -8.97 -8.59
N ALA A 157 4.12 -9.31 -8.58
CA ALA A 157 3.60 -10.59 -8.11
C ALA A 157 4.33 -11.78 -8.72
N LEU A 158 4.68 -12.76 -7.86
CA LEU A 158 5.23 -14.05 -8.26
C LEU A 158 6.59 -13.97 -8.98
N THR A 159 7.27 -12.82 -8.93
CA THR A 159 8.57 -12.63 -9.62
C THR A 159 9.79 -12.76 -8.71
N ASP A 160 9.61 -12.63 -7.39
CA ASP A 160 10.70 -12.69 -6.41
C ASP A 160 10.44 -13.80 -5.38
N PRO A 161 11.17 -14.93 -5.44
CA PRO A 161 10.93 -16.07 -4.56
C PRO A 161 11.07 -15.75 -3.06
N THR A 162 11.91 -14.78 -2.69
CA THR A 162 12.08 -14.38 -1.29
C THR A 162 10.84 -13.65 -0.79
N HIS A 163 10.29 -12.75 -1.61
CA HIS A 163 9.03 -12.06 -1.31
C HIS A 163 7.88 -13.06 -1.07
N GLU A 164 7.69 -14.00 -2.00
CA GLU A 164 6.63 -15.00 -1.90
C GLU A 164 6.84 -15.94 -0.69
N SER A 165 8.10 -16.31 -0.42
CA SER A 165 8.43 -17.11 0.76
C SER A 165 8.11 -16.40 2.07
N LEU A 166 8.31 -15.08 2.16
CA LEU A 166 7.98 -14.30 3.35
C LEU A 166 6.46 -14.25 3.59
N ILE A 167 5.66 -14.07 2.53
CA ILE A 167 4.19 -14.10 2.62
C ILE A 167 3.72 -15.47 3.13
N GLN A 168 4.17 -16.55 2.47
CA GLN A 168 3.74 -17.91 2.78
C GLN A 168 4.16 -18.36 4.19
N LYS A 169 5.42 -18.10 4.59
CA LYS A 169 5.93 -18.48 5.93
C LYS A 169 5.19 -17.78 7.07
N ASN A 170 4.56 -16.64 6.79
CA ASN A 170 3.78 -15.89 7.77
C ASN A 170 2.27 -16.17 7.69
N ASN A 171 1.89 -17.24 6.97
CA ASN A 171 0.53 -17.72 6.78
C ASN A 171 -0.41 -16.69 6.14
N PHE A 172 0.12 -15.85 5.25
CA PHE A 172 -0.70 -14.94 4.46
C PHE A 172 -1.07 -15.57 3.10
N THR A 173 -2.29 -15.29 2.66
CA THR A 173 -2.78 -15.53 1.30
C THR A 173 -2.81 -14.21 0.56
N SER A 174 -2.23 -14.17 -0.65
CA SER A 174 -2.34 -13.02 -1.55
C SER A 174 -3.51 -13.18 -2.50
N HIS A 175 -4.29 -12.12 -2.71
CA HIS A 175 -5.53 -12.16 -3.50
C HIS A 175 -5.46 -11.36 -4.79
N ALA A 176 -4.56 -10.39 -4.89
CA ALA A 176 -4.51 -9.43 -5.99
C ALA A 176 -3.45 -9.77 -7.06
N ASP A 177 -2.81 -10.94 -7.00
CA ASP A 177 -1.60 -11.24 -7.80
C ASP A 177 -1.80 -11.09 -9.32
N ASP A 178 -2.98 -11.42 -9.83
CA ASP A 178 -3.32 -11.35 -11.26
C ASP A 178 -3.83 -9.98 -11.72
N LEU A 179 -4.01 -9.02 -10.81
CA LEU A 179 -4.51 -7.69 -11.14
C LEU A 179 -3.40 -6.75 -11.60
N ILE A 180 -3.73 -5.84 -12.51
CA ILE A 180 -2.88 -4.69 -12.80
C ILE A 180 -3.17 -3.63 -11.74
N THR A 181 -2.14 -3.25 -10.98
CA THR A 181 -2.27 -2.21 -9.93
C THR A 181 -1.39 -1.00 -10.21
N PHE A 182 -0.50 -1.09 -11.21
CA PHE A 182 0.32 0.02 -11.65
C PHE A 182 0.48 0.04 -13.17
N MET A 183 0.33 1.21 -13.77
CA MET A 183 0.61 1.42 -15.18
C MET A 183 1.92 2.20 -15.32
N LYS A 184 2.89 1.61 -16.02
CA LYS A 184 4.17 2.25 -16.33
C LYS A 184 4.12 2.85 -17.74
N LYS A 185 4.33 4.16 -17.90
CA LYS A 185 4.56 4.73 -19.23
C LYS A 185 5.90 4.23 -19.77
N GLY A 186 5.95 3.78 -21.02
CA GLY A 186 7.10 3.05 -21.58
C GLY A 186 8.45 3.80 -21.50
N LYS A 187 9.46 3.08 -20.97
CA LYS A 187 10.87 3.08 -21.39
C LYS A 187 11.45 1.68 -21.13
N TRP A 188 11.19 0.76 -22.05
CA TRP A 188 12.14 -0.30 -22.42
C TRP A 188 12.40 -0.07 -23.92
N GLY A 189 13.68 -0.03 -24.32
CA GLY A 189 14.17 0.69 -25.51
C GLY A 189 13.39 0.52 -26.83
N ASN A 190 13.33 1.60 -27.61
CA ASN A 190 13.03 1.74 -29.05
C ASN A 190 11.94 0.86 -29.70
N SER A 191 11.04 0.27 -28.93
CA SER A 191 9.89 -0.47 -29.43
C SER A 191 8.62 0.17 -28.87
N GLN A 192 7.59 0.21 -29.70
CA GLN A 192 6.34 0.94 -29.47
C GLN A 192 5.68 0.64 -28.12
N PRO A 193 4.83 1.54 -27.57
CA PRO A 193 4.19 1.32 -26.28
C PRO A 193 3.22 0.14 -26.35
N THR A 194 3.68 -1.05 -25.99
CA THR A 194 2.78 -2.13 -25.59
C THR A 194 2.29 -1.81 -24.18
N GLN A 195 0.98 -1.68 -24.00
CA GLN A 195 0.33 -1.48 -22.70
C GLN A 195 0.59 -2.70 -21.81
N HIS A 196 1.67 -2.71 -21.04
CA HIS A 196 1.88 -3.72 -20.00
C HIS A 196 1.82 -3.04 -18.63
N GLY A 197 0.67 -3.18 -17.97
CA GLY A 197 0.55 -2.92 -16.54
C GLY A 197 1.27 -3.99 -15.73
N ILE A 198 1.60 -3.69 -14.47
CA ILE A 198 2.22 -4.62 -13.52
C ILE A 198 1.47 -4.56 -12.18
N ASN A 199 1.67 -5.57 -11.34
CA ASN A 199 1.13 -5.60 -9.99
C ASN A 199 2.19 -5.15 -8.97
N LEU A 200 2.06 -3.96 -8.38
CA LEU A 200 2.94 -3.52 -7.29
C LEU A 200 2.26 -3.60 -5.92
N ASP A 201 0.94 -3.48 -5.92
CA ASP A 201 0.09 -3.50 -4.73
C ASP A 201 -0.45 -4.89 -4.41
N ARG A 202 -0.39 -5.30 -3.14
CA ARG A 202 -0.93 -6.57 -2.64
C ARG A 202 -2.09 -6.36 -1.68
N VAL A 203 -3.00 -7.32 -1.73
CA VAL A 203 -4.05 -7.56 -0.74
C VAL A 203 -3.72 -8.89 -0.09
N LEU A 204 -3.22 -8.86 1.14
CA LEU A 204 -2.85 -10.07 1.89
C LEU A 204 -3.83 -10.29 3.02
N THR A 205 -4.28 -11.53 3.22
CA THR A 205 -5.07 -11.89 4.40
C THR A 205 -4.46 -13.07 5.15
N ARG A 206 -4.67 -13.12 6.45
CA ARG A 206 -4.36 -14.28 7.30
C ARG A 206 -5.57 -14.58 8.18
N GLY A 207 -5.83 -15.87 8.38
CA GLY A 207 -6.96 -16.34 9.16
C GLY A 207 -8.19 -16.68 8.33
N ASP A 208 -9.33 -16.81 9.00
CA ASP A 208 -10.62 -17.01 8.36
C ASP A 208 -11.16 -15.68 7.82
N ILE A 209 -10.50 -15.17 6.79
CA ILE A 209 -10.86 -13.93 6.08
C ILE A 209 -11.09 -14.27 4.61
N GLN A 210 -12.32 -14.05 4.14
CA GLN A 210 -12.69 -14.26 2.75
C GLN A 210 -12.67 -12.93 1.99
N VAL A 211 -11.95 -12.91 0.87
CA VAL A 211 -11.94 -11.78 -0.08
C VAL A 211 -12.84 -12.11 -1.26
N SER A 212 -13.67 -11.14 -1.67
CA SER A 212 -14.59 -11.28 -2.81
C SER A 212 -14.74 -9.96 -3.55
N ASP A 213 -15.27 -10.00 -4.77
CA ASP A 213 -15.52 -8.81 -5.61
C ASP A 213 -14.27 -7.91 -5.77
N LEU A 214 -13.10 -8.53 -5.87
CA LEU A 214 -11.82 -7.84 -5.99
C LEU A 214 -11.64 -7.31 -7.42
N GLU A 215 -11.51 -6.00 -7.56
CA GLU A 215 -11.38 -5.30 -8.84
C GLU A 215 -10.31 -4.19 -8.74
N SER A 216 -9.65 -3.90 -9.86
CA SER A 216 -8.73 -2.76 -10.02
C SER A 216 -9.29 -1.78 -11.06
N PHE A 217 -9.25 -0.48 -10.75
CA PHE A 217 -9.85 0.54 -11.61
C PHE A 217 -8.77 1.32 -12.36
N ALA A 218 -8.75 1.26 -13.69
CA ALA A 218 -7.81 2.03 -14.46
C ALA A 218 -8.03 3.55 -14.29
N VAL A 219 -6.94 4.29 -14.06
CA VAL A 219 -6.96 5.76 -14.15
C VAL A 219 -6.95 6.14 -15.63
N ALA A 220 -7.86 7.02 -16.06
CA ALA A 220 -7.97 7.45 -17.46
C ALA A 220 -6.75 8.24 -18.00
N THR A 221 -5.76 8.53 -17.16
CA THR A 221 -4.59 9.34 -17.52
C THR A 221 -3.39 8.46 -17.95
N PRO A 222 -2.67 8.79 -19.03
CA PRO A 222 -1.57 7.98 -19.57
C PRO A 222 -0.24 8.17 -18.81
N LYS A 223 -0.26 8.29 -17.48
CA LYS A 223 0.90 8.54 -16.63
C LYS A 223 1.30 7.31 -15.80
N HIS A 224 2.53 7.32 -15.27
CA HIS A 224 2.99 6.38 -14.26
C HIS A 224 2.11 6.51 -13.02
N THR A 225 1.19 5.57 -12.78
CA THR A 225 0.21 5.74 -11.70
C THR A 225 -0.29 4.40 -11.18
N HIS A 226 -0.57 4.37 -9.89
CA HIS A 226 -1.26 3.26 -9.25
C HIS A 226 -2.76 3.34 -9.54
N TRP A 227 -3.37 2.17 -9.63
CA TRP A 227 -4.80 1.96 -9.76
C TRP A 227 -5.36 1.62 -8.38
N LEU A 228 -6.55 2.14 -8.11
CA LEU A 228 -7.29 1.83 -6.90
C LEU A 228 -7.89 0.43 -7.01
N LEU A 229 -7.85 -0.30 -5.91
CA LEU A 229 -8.49 -1.60 -5.76
C LEU A 229 -9.72 -1.47 -4.86
N ASN A 230 -10.81 -2.15 -5.23
CA ASN A 230 -11.92 -2.40 -4.30
C ASN A 230 -12.10 -3.88 -4.09
N TYR A 231 -12.51 -4.25 -2.88
CA TYR A 231 -12.85 -5.63 -2.55
C TYR A 231 -13.72 -5.69 -1.30
N ASN A 232 -14.46 -6.79 -1.19
CA ASN A 232 -15.23 -7.15 -0.01
C ASN A 232 -14.43 -8.11 0.86
N VAL A 233 -14.50 -7.91 2.18
CA VAL A 233 -13.86 -8.76 3.17
C VAL A 233 -14.92 -9.28 4.15
N ASN A 234 -14.98 -10.60 4.36
CA ASN A 234 -15.83 -11.22 5.36
C ASN A 234 -14.97 -11.96 6.41
N PHE A 235 -15.26 -11.74 7.70
CA PHE A 235 -14.51 -12.30 8.84
C PHE A 235 -15.36 -12.38 10.13
#